data_AF-A0A4Z0HKY1-F1
#
_entry.id   AF-A0A4Z0HKY1-F1
#
_cell.length_a   1.000
_cell.length_b   1.000
_cell.length_c   1.000
_cell.angle_alpha   90.00
_cell.angle_beta   90.00
_cell.angle_gamma   90.00
#
_symmetry.space_group_name_H-M   'P 1'
#
loop_
_entity.id
_entity.type
_entity.pdbx_description
1 polymer ?
#
loop_
_entity_poly.entity_id
_entity_poly.type
_entity_poly.pdbx_seq_one_letter_code
_entity_poly.pdbx_strand_id
1 'polypeptide(L)' 'MNNWRSTATKLGGISRAQVFKLWASGALGSVTLGSRRFSTDEQIETFIAGLQESTSDQMVEASA' A
#
# COMPACT_ATOMS: atom_id res chain seq x y z
N MET A 1 11.72 5.00 -6.70
CA MET A 1 11.80 4.78 -5.23
C MET A 1 11.03 5.87 -4.51
N ASN A 2 9.98 5.49 -3.78
CA ASN A 2 8.92 6.36 -3.29
C ASN A 2 9.06 6.58 -1.79
N ASN A 3 9.13 7.85 -1.37
CA ASN A 3 9.05 8.24 0.03
C ASN A 3 7.60 8.17 0.53
N TRP A 4 7.37 8.42 1.82
CA TRP A 4 6.03 8.32 2.41
C TRP A 4 4.98 9.21 1.71
N ARG A 5 5.36 10.39 1.18
CA ARG A 5 4.43 11.28 0.47
C ARG A 5 4.06 10.70 -0.89
N SER A 6 5.05 10.28 -1.66
CA SER A 6 4.82 9.66 -2.97
C SER A 6 4.01 8.38 -2.84
N THR A 7 4.34 7.53 -1.86
CA THR A 7 3.58 6.32 -1.54
C THR A 7 2.14 6.66 -1.15
N ALA A 8 1.92 7.65 -0.26
CA ALA A 8 0.59 8.11 0.12
C ALA A 8 -0.24 8.55 -1.09
N THR A 9 0.32 9.38 -1.97
CA THR A 9 -0.36 9.86 -3.18
C THR A 9 -0.73 8.71 -4.11
N LYS A 10 0.17 7.74 -4.33
CA LYS A 10 -0.09 6.57 -5.18
C LYS A 10 -1.15 5.63 -4.62
N LEU A 11 -1.28 5.55 -3.29
CA LEU A 11 -2.27 4.74 -2.60
C LEU A 11 -3.63 5.44 -2.42
N GLY A 12 -3.90 6.51 -3.17
CA GLY A 12 -5.17 7.25 -3.09
C GLY A 12 -5.20 8.39 -2.07
N GLY A 13 -4.03 8.89 -1.64
CA GLY A 13 -3.93 10.05 -0.75
C GLY A 13 -4.01 9.73 0.74
N ILE A 14 -3.57 8.54 1.16
CA ILE A 14 -3.64 8.12 2.57
C ILE A 14 -2.72 8.95 3.49
N SER A 15 -3.03 8.94 4.80
CA SER A 15 -2.24 9.69 5.77
C SER A 15 -0.83 9.12 5.96
N ARG A 16 0.10 9.97 6.40
CA ARG A 16 1.46 9.53 6.79
C ARG A 16 1.41 8.37 7.78
N ALA A 17 0.58 8.48 8.83
CA ALA A 17 0.50 7.46 9.86
C ALA A 17 0.10 6.10 9.28
N GLN A 18 -0.83 6.08 8.31
CA GLN A 18 -1.22 4.85 7.62
C GLN A 18 -0.08 4.27 6.79
N VAL A 19 0.68 5.08 6.04
CA VAL A 19 1.86 4.58 5.29
C VAL A 19 2.85 3.91 6.23
N PHE A 20 3.17 4.56 7.36
CA PHE A 20 4.09 3.98 8.35
C PHE A 20 3.51 2.72 9.01
N LYS A 21 2.19 2.66 9.25
CA LYS A 21 1.52 1.46 9.75
C LYS A 21 1.62 0.31 8.76
N LEU A 22 1.39 0.56 7.47
CA LEU A 22 1.50 -0.44 6.40
C LEU A 22 2.92 -0.99 6.25
N TRP A 23 3.92 -0.10 6.36
CA TRP A 23 5.32 -0.52 6.39
C TRP A 23 5.67 -1.31 7.66
N ALA A 24 5.16 -0.90 8.82
CA ALA A 24 5.41 -1.58 10.08
C ALA A 24 4.71 -2.96 10.15
N SER A 25 3.53 -3.09 9.55
CA SER A 25 2.80 -4.35 9.47
C SER A 25 3.33 -5.30 8.40
N GLY A 26 4.21 -4.82 7.51
CA GLY A 26 4.69 -5.58 6.34
C GLY A 26 3.66 -5.77 5.23
N ALA A 27 2.48 -5.14 5.35
CA ALA A 27 1.43 -5.23 4.33
C ALA A 27 1.86 -4.51 3.04
N LEU A 28 2.59 -3.40 3.18
CA LEU A 28 3.23 -2.71 2.07
C LEU A 28 4.73 -2.96 2.10
N GLY A 29 5.26 -3.48 1.00
CA GLY A 29 6.70 -3.67 0.83
C GLY A 29 7.46 -2.37 1.07
N SER A 30 8.54 -2.45 1.86
CA SER A 30 9.42 -1.31 2.11
C SER A 30 10.87 -1.74 2.09
N VAL A 31 11.72 -0.86 1.59
CA VAL A 31 13.17 -0.95 1.61
C VAL A 31 13.69 0.16 2.52
N THR A 32 14.57 -0.21 3.44
CA THR A 32 15.20 0.76 4.35
C THR A 32 16.50 1.25 3.74
N LEU A 33 16.61 2.56 3.52
CA LEU A 33 17.83 3.23 3.08
C LEU A 33 18.28 4.17 4.20
N GLY A 34 19.36 3.80 4.88
CA GLY A 34 19.81 4.48 6.09
C GLY A 34 18.75 4.41 7.20
N SER A 35 18.25 5.56 7.65
CA SER A 35 17.21 5.65 8.69
C SER A 35 15.79 5.83 8.15
N ARG A 36 15.60 5.78 6.82
CA ARG A 36 14.33 6.07 6.16
C ARG A 36 13.81 4.87 5.37
N ARG A 37 12.50 4.68 5.39
CA ARG A 37 11.79 3.65 4.61
C ARG A 37 11.25 4.25 3.31
N PHE A 38 11.34 3.46 2.25
CA PHE A 38 10.85 3.78 0.91
C PHE A 38 10.16 2.55 0.33
N SER A 39 9.19 2.75 -0.55
CA SER A 39 8.65 1.64 -1.36
C SER A 39 9.13 1.77 -2.80
N THR A 40 9.40 0.66 -3.47
CA THR A 40 9.57 0.65 -4.92
C THR A 40 8.23 0.81 -5.61
N ASP A 41 8.25 1.13 -6.90
CA ASP A 41 7.04 1.23 -7.71
C ASP A 41 6.34 -0.13 -7.80
N GLU A 42 7.11 -1.20 -8.05
CA GLU A 42 6.65 -2.59 -8.02
C GLU A 42 6.00 -2.97 -6.67
N GLN A 43 6.61 -2.62 -5.53
CA GLN A 43 6.02 -2.91 -4.20
C GLN A 43 4.65 -2.24 -4.00
N ILE A 44 4.45 -1.04 -4.58
CA ILE A 44 3.18 -0.33 -4.51
C ILE A 44 2.16 -0.99 -5.44
N GLU A 45 2.56 -1.35 -6.65
CA GLU A 45 1.70 -2.03 -7.62
C GLU A 45 1.23 -3.38 -7.11
N THR A 46 2.14 -4.20 -6.55
CA THR A 46 1.78 -5.49 -5.92
C THR A 46 0.75 -5.29 -4.80
N PHE A 47 0.94 -4.28 -3.96
CA PHE A 47 -0.01 -3.98 -2.88
C PHE A 47 -1.38 -3.56 -3.43
N ILE A 48 -1.42 -2.69 -4.44
CA ILE A 48 -2.67 -2.25 -5.08
C ILE A 48 -3.39 -3.40 -5.79
N ALA A 49 -2.64 -4.31 -6.43
CA ALA A 49 -3.18 -5.51 -7.05
C ALA A 49 -3.86 -6.42 -6.01
N GLY A 50 -3.20 -6.69 -4.88
CA GLY A 50 -3.77 -7.51 -3.81
C GLY A 50 -5.00 -6.89 -3.13
N LEU A 51 -5.10 -5.56 -3.08
CA LEU A 51 -6.31 -4.87 -2.59
C LEU A 51 -7.50 -5.07 -3.52
N GLN A 52 -7.29 -5.05 -4.84
CA GLN A 52 -8.35 -5.29 -5.81
C GLN A 52 -8.86 -6.73 -5.72
N GLU A 53 -7.97 -7.71 -5.55
CA GLU A 53 -8.37 -9.11 -5.34
C GLU A 53 -9.19 -9.29 -4.06
N SER A 54 -8.78 -8.66 -2.95
CA SER A 54 -9.51 -8.72 -1.68
C SER A 54 -10.86 -7.98 -1.72
N THR A 55 -10.98 -6.94 -2.57
CA THR A 55 -12.22 -6.15 -2.71
C THR A 55 -13.20 -6.80 -3.68
N SER A 56 -12.71 -7.56 -4.66
CA SER A 56 -13.53 -8.23 -5.68
C SER A 56 -14.44 -9.32 -5.12
N ASP A 57 -14.06 -9.90 -3.97
CA ASP A 57 -14.83 -10.95 -3.28
C ASP A 57 -16.09 -10.40 -2.56
N GLN A 58 -16.14 -9.10 -2.26
CA GLN A 58 -17.23 -8.50 -1.46
C GLN A 58 -18.42 -7.99 -2.27
N MET A 59 -18.42 -8.13 -3.60
CA MET A 59 -19.52 -7.67 -4.47
C MET A 59 -20.45 -8.78 -4.96
N VAL A 60 -20.15 -10.06 -4.70
CA VAL A 60 -20.96 -11.19 -5.19
C VAL A 60 -22.12 -11.54 -4.25
N GLU A 61 -22.03 -11.23 -2.95
CA GLU A 61 -23.05 -11.61 -1.94
C GLU A 61 -24.24 -10.62 -1.84
N ALA A 62 -24.14 -9.42 -2.42
CA ALA A 62 -25.16 -8.38 -2.26
C ALA A 62 -26.30 -8.42 -3.30
N SER A 63 -26.46 -9.52 -4.04
CA SER A 63 -27.48 -9.63 -5.10
C SER A 63 -28.12 -11.02 -5.24
N ALA A 64 -28.11 -11.85 -4.18
CA ALA A 64 -28.81 -13.13 -4.13
C ALA A 64 -30.13 -13.03 -3.34
#